data_AF-A0A2R7QIC9-F1
#
_entry.id   AF-A0A2R7QIC9-F1
#
_cell.length_a   1.000
_cell.length_b   1.000
_cell.length_c   1.000
_cell.angle_alpha   90.00
_cell.angle_beta   90.00
_cell.angle_gamma   90.00
#
_symmetry.space_group_name_H-M   'P 1'
#
loop_
_entity.id
_entity.type
_entity.pdbx_description
1 polymer ?
#
loop_
_entity_poly.entity_id
_entity_poly.type
_entity_poly.pdbx_seq_one_letter_code
_entity_poly.pdbx_strand_id
1 'polypeptide(L)'
;SARQQLADAGLSDAALRAGAFSTGFDLWRAIAVTYASAYGRFGAGEHPCEYRFSAAAADGIPGPAAAALRATWWSEGSGIPPGSGVVLVDGNAAAEDPLEGLNCLRALGRGDGADARRVRAGIAEAAAKAPRRGLPIVVIHGLDDGLVPISMT
;
A
#
# COMPACT_ATOMS: atom_id res chain seq x y z
N SER A 1 24.22 -1.48 -3.37
CA SER A 1 23.36 -2.07 -4.42
C SER A 1 21.90 -2.02 -3.95
N ALA A 2 20.91 -2.24 -4.83
CA ALA A 2 19.50 -2.32 -4.43
C ALA A 2 19.27 -3.41 -3.36
N ARG A 3 19.89 -4.59 -3.53
CA ARG A 3 19.84 -5.67 -2.54
C ARG A 3 20.35 -5.25 -1.15
N GLN A 4 21.47 -4.51 -1.09
CA GLN A 4 22.00 -4.04 0.19
C GLN A 4 21.04 -3.08 0.88
N GLN A 5 20.40 -2.16 0.15
CA GLN A 5 19.42 -1.23 0.74
C GLN A 5 18.22 -1.96 1.36
N LEU A 6 17.77 -3.07 0.74
CA LEU A 6 16.70 -3.90 1.29
C LEU A 6 17.16 -4.66 2.54
N ALA A 7 18.39 -5.17 2.55
CA ALA A 7 18.99 -5.79 3.73
C ALA A 7 19.13 -4.79 4.89
N ASP A 8 19.59 -3.57 4.61
CA ASP A 8 19.70 -2.49 5.59
C ASP A 8 18.32 -2.04 6.12
N ALA A 9 17.27 -2.22 5.31
CA ALA A 9 15.87 -2.02 5.72
C ALA A 9 15.29 -3.20 6.52
N GLY A 10 16.07 -4.23 6.81
CA GLY A 10 15.69 -5.36 7.67
C GLY A 10 15.11 -6.57 6.94
N LEU A 11 15.10 -6.60 5.59
CA LEU A 11 14.64 -7.75 4.82
C LEU A 11 15.75 -8.82 4.75
N SER A 12 15.48 -9.99 5.34
CA SER A 12 16.34 -11.18 5.19
C SER A 12 16.28 -11.74 3.76
N ASP A 13 17.24 -12.59 3.40
CA ASP A 13 17.19 -13.29 2.09
C ASP A 13 15.91 -14.13 1.92
N ALA A 14 15.35 -14.67 3.00
CA ALA A 14 14.10 -15.42 2.96
C ALA A 14 12.89 -14.51 2.79
N ALA A 15 12.84 -13.39 3.52
CA ALA A 15 11.83 -12.35 3.33
C ALA A 15 11.87 -11.76 1.90
N LEU A 16 13.06 -11.57 1.31
CA LEU A 16 13.19 -11.13 -0.08
C LEU A 16 12.62 -12.14 -1.08
N ARG A 17 12.81 -13.45 -0.84
CA ARG A 17 12.19 -14.49 -1.67
C ARG A 17 10.67 -14.46 -1.55
N ALA A 18 10.13 -14.36 -0.33
CA ALA A 18 8.69 -14.22 -0.13
C ALA A 18 8.14 -12.90 -0.71
N GLY A 19 8.93 -11.82 -0.66
CA GLY A 19 8.61 -10.50 -1.20
C GLY A 19 8.37 -10.51 -2.71
N ALA A 20 8.87 -11.51 -3.44
CA ALA A 20 8.56 -11.69 -4.86
C ALA A 20 7.04 -11.80 -5.12
N PHE A 21 6.28 -12.40 -4.21
CA PHE A 21 4.81 -12.44 -4.30
C PHE A 21 4.20 -11.05 -4.09
N SER A 22 4.69 -10.28 -3.12
CA SER A 22 4.22 -8.92 -2.88
C SER A 22 4.45 -8.02 -4.09
N THR A 23 5.60 -8.15 -4.76
CA THR A 23 5.87 -7.44 -6.01
C THR A 23 4.98 -7.95 -7.15
N GLY A 24 4.83 -9.27 -7.30
CA GLY A 24 4.04 -9.88 -8.37
C GLY A 24 2.54 -9.53 -8.33
N PHE A 25 1.98 -9.37 -7.14
CA PHE A 25 0.60 -8.91 -6.93
C PHE A 25 0.46 -7.40 -6.81
N ASP A 26 1.53 -6.64 -7.03
CA ASP A 26 1.57 -5.17 -6.89
C ASP A 26 1.13 -4.68 -5.50
N LEU A 27 1.35 -5.51 -4.47
CA LEU A 27 0.83 -5.31 -3.13
C LEU A 27 1.46 -4.08 -2.46
N TRP A 28 2.74 -3.82 -2.69
CA TRP A 28 3.42 -2.66 -2.10
C TRP A 28 2.82 -1.33 -2.59
N ARG A 29 2.55 -1.24 -3.90
CA ARG A 29 1.94 -0.04 -4.48
C ARG A 29 0.48 0.09 -4.03
N ALA A 30 -0.27 -1.00 -4.08
CA ALA A 30 -1.64 -1.07 -3.57
C ALA A 30 -1.78 -0.58 -2.12
N ILE A 31 -0.92 -1.08 -1.22
CA ILE A 31 -0.87 -0.67 0.19
C ILE A 31 -0.49 0.79 0.32
N ALA A 32 0.58 1.23 -0.35
CA ALA A 32 1.05 2.61 -0.26
C ALA A 32 -0.04 3.60 -0.70
N VAL A 33 -0.72 3.34 -1.82
CA VAL A 33 -1.82 4.17 -2.33
C VAL A 33 -3.02 4.18 -1.38
N THR A 34 -3.43 3.00 -0.91
CA THR A 34 -4.60 2.85 -0.03
C THR A 34 -4.38 3.57 1.30
N TYR A 35 -3.24 3.32 1.97
CA TYR A 35 -2.98 3.89 3.28
C TYR A 35 -2.56 5.36 3.20
N ALA A 36 -1.85 5.82 2.16
CA ALA A 36 -1.63 7.24 1.97
C ALA A 36 -2.95 8.00 1.78
N SER A 37 -3.89 7.43 1.02
CA SER A 37 -5.27 7.97 0.90
C SER A 37 -5.97 8.02 2.25
N ALA A 38 -5.96 6.92 2.99
CA ALA A 38 -6.67 6.79 4.26
C ALA A 38 -6.10 7.74 5.34
N TYR A 39 -4.79 7.70 5.58
CA TYR A 39 -4.14 8.56 6.57
C TYR A 39 -4.14 10.03 6.14
N GLY A 40 -4.02 10.29 4.84
CA GLY A 40 -4.20 11.62 4.28
C GLY A 40 -5.65 12.07 4.26
N ARG A 41 -6.65 11.19 4.40
CA ARG A 41 -8.07 11.49 4.18
C ARG A 41 -8.36 12.06 2.79
N PHE A 42 -7.67 11.58 1.76
CA PHE A 42 -7.91 11.97 0.37
C PHE A 42 -9.18 11.29 -0.15
N GLY A 43 -10.03 12.04 -0.86
CA GLY A 43 -11.23 11.49 -1.47
C GLY A 43 -10.94 10.55 -2.65
N ALA A 44 -11.99 9.90 -3.15
CA ALA A 44 -11.87 9.07 -4.35
C ALA A 44 -11.44 9.91 -5.55
N GLY A 45 -10.31 9.55 -6.17
CA GLY A 45 -9.74 10.30 -7.29
C GLY A 45 -8.91 11.53 -6.90
N GLU A 46 -8.70 11.77 -5.60
CA GLU A 46 -7.94 12.92 -5.08
C GLU A 46 -6.56 12.52 -4.54
N HIS A 47 -6.02 11.36 -4.94
CA HIS A 47 -4.71 10.91 -4.47
C HIS A 47 -3.61 11.84 -5.04
N PRO A 48 -2.71 12.40 -4.21
CA PRO A 48 -1.76 13.45 -4.64
C PRO A 48 -0.63 12.95 -5.56
N CYS A 49 -0.49 11.63 -5.71
CA CYS A 49 0.51 10.98 -6.57
C CYS A 49 -0.07 10.37 -7.86
N GLU A 50 -1.22 10.86 -8.33
CA GLU A 50 -1.85 10.43 -9.59
C GLU A 50 -2.24 8.93 -9.65
N TYR A 51 -2.38 8.29 -8.49
CA TYR A 51 -2.90 6.94 -8.37
C TYR A 51 -4.41 6.94 -8.17
N ARG A 52 -5.12 5.99 -8.78
CA ARG A 52 -6.55 5.80 -8.49
C ARG A 52 -6.96 4.34 -8.61
N PHE A 53 -8.02 3.97 -7.92
CA PHE A 53 -8.68 2.69 -8.16
C PHE A 53 -9.81 2.86 -9.16
N SER A 54 -9.92 1.91 -10.07
CA SER A 54 -11.02 1.84 -11.04
C SER A 54 -11.55 0.42 -11.08
N ALA A 55 -12.83 0.26 -11.42
CA ALA A 55 -13.27 -1.04 -11.87
C ALA A 55 -12.64 -1.33 -13.24
N ALA A 56 -12.43 -2.61 -13.53
CA ALA A 56 -12.08 -3.10 -14.84
C ALA A 56 -13.00 -4.27 -15.20
N ALA A 57 -13.42 -4.33 -16.46
CA ALA A 57 -14.11 -5.50 -16.97
C ALA A 57 -13.12 -6.67 -17.15
N ALA A 58 -13.59 -7.81 -17.66
CA ALA A 58 -12.74 -8.99 -17.87
C ALA A 58 -11.56 -8.75 -18.83
N ASP A 59 -11.62 -7.68 -19.62
CA ASP A 59 -10.54 -7.22 -20.51
C ASP A 59 -9.44 -6.41 -19.80
N GLY A 60 -9.60 -6.13 -18.50
CA GLY A 60 -8.63 -5.36 -17.72
C GLY A 60 -8.67 -3.85 -17.98
N ILE A 61 -9.60 -3.35 -18.80
CA ILE A 61 -9.68 -1.94 -19.15
C ILE A 61 -10.40 -1.16 -18.04
N PRO A 62 -9.78 -0.11 -17.47
CA PRO A 62 -10.43 0.74 -16.47
C PRO A 62 -11.71 1.38 -17.01
N GLY A 63 -12.80 1.28 -16.25
CA GLY A 63 -14.09 1.85 -16.61
C GLY A 63 -15.09 1.85 -15.45
N PRO A 64 -16.34 2.29 -15.70
CA PRO A 64 -17.39 2.28 -14.69
C PRO A 64 -17.73 0.85 -14.25
N ALA A 65 -17.93 0.66 -12.95
CA ALA A 65 -18.29 -0.64 -12.41
C ALA A 65 -19.73 -1.02 -12.81
N ALA A 66 -19.94 -2.23 -13.34
CA ALA A 66 -21.28 -2.80 -13.46
C ALA A 66 -21.88 -3.06 -12.07
N ALA A 67 -23.21 -2.98 -11.92
CA ALA A 67 -23.88 -3.21 -10.64
C ALA A 67 -23.60 -4.61 -10.06
N ALA A 68 -23.57 -5.64 -10.91
CA ALA A 68 -23.25 -7.00 -10.52
C ALA A 68 -21.81 -7.13 -9.98
N LEU A 69 -20.85 -6.41 -10.58
CA LEU A 69 -19.48 -6.40 -10.08
C LEU A 69 -19.38 -5.73 -8.71
N ARG A 70 -20.06 -4.58 -8.51
CA ARG A 70 -20.04 -3.91 -7.19
C ARG A 70 -20.63 -4.77 -6.08
N ALA A 71 -21.61 -5.61 -6.40
CA ALA A 71 -22.25 -6.50 -5.43
C ALA A 71 -21.31 -7.57 -4.86
N THR A 72 -20.20 -7.89 -5.54
CA THR A 72 -19.24 -8.89 -5.07
C THR A 72 -18.17 -8.32 -4.14
N TRP A 73 -17.96 -7.00 -4.12
CA TRP A 73 -16.82 -6.39 -3.43
C TRP A 73 -16.80 -6.64 -1.93
N TRP A 74 -17.96 -6.75 -1.29
CA TRP A 74 -18.04 -7.02 0.15
C TRP A 74 -17.73 -8.47 0.49
N SER A 75 -18.15 -9.44 -0.33
CA SER A 75 -17.93 -10.87 -0.05
C SER A 75 -16.57 -11.37 -0.53
N GLU A 76 -16.11 -10.87 -1.68
CA GLU A 76 -14.90 -11.38 -2.35
C GLU A 76 -13.67 -10.48 -2.15
N GLY A 77 -13.84 -9.27 -1.62
CA GLY A 77 -12.74 -8.31 -1.45
C GLY A 77 -11.84 -8.66 -0.27
N SER A 78 -10.52 -8.52 -0.45
CA SER A 78 -9.53 -8.63 0.63
C SER A 78 -9.50 -7.41 1.56
N GLY A 79 -10.20 -6.33 1.20
CA GLY A 79 -10.11 -5.01 1.84
C GLY A 79 -8.98 -4.11 1.31
N ILE A 80 -8.07 -4.63 0.47
CA ILE A 80 -7.00 -3.86 -0.17
C ILE A 80 -7.01 -4.19 -1.68
N PRO A 81 -7.56 -3.31 -2.54
CA PRO A 81 -7.48 -3.49 -3.99
C PRO A 81 -6.03 -3.38 -4.47
N PRO A 82 -5.63 -4.04 -5.58
CA PRO A 82 -6.47 -4.65 -6.62
C PRO A 82 -7.05 -6.03 -6.27
N GLY A 83 -8.15 -6.38 -6.94
CA GLY A 83 -8.91 -7.62 -6.70
C GLY A 83 -10.39 -7.43 -6.99
N SER A 84 -11.13 -8.52 -7.23
CA SER A 84 -12.60 -8.50 -7.42
C SER A 84 -13.05 -7.47 -8.49
N GLY A 85 -12.31 -7.41 -9.60
CA GLY A 85 -12.53 -6.48 -10.71
C GLY A 85 -12.21 -5.02 -10.41
N VAL A 86 -11.48 -4.73 -9.33
CA VAL A 86 -10.86 -3.42 -9.06
C VAL A 86 -9.38 -3.49 -9.43
N VAL A 87 -8.91 -2.50 -10.18
CA VAL A 87 -7.51 -2.34 -10.59
C VAL A 87 -6.94 -1.04 -10.04
N LEU A 88 -5.63 -1.04 -9.79
CA LEU A 88 -4.87 0.18 -9.54
C LEU A 88 -4.45 0.79 -10.89
N VAL A 89 -4.81 2.05 -11.10
CA VAL A 89 -4.41 2.84 -12.27
C VAL A 89 -3.31 3.80 -11.83
N ASP A 90 -2.18 3.75 -12.54
CA ASP A 90 -1.05 4.67 -12.37
C ASP A 90 -1.15 5.78 -13.42
N GLY A 91 -1.48 7.00 -13.00
CA GLY A 91 -1.55 8.17 -13.87
C GLY A 91 -0.18 8.59 -14.43
N ASN A 92 0.92 8.13 -13.83
CA ASN A 92 2.28 8.42 -14.27
C ASN A 92 2.85 7.33 -15.19
N ALA A 93 2.05 6.35 -15.62
CA ALA A 93 2.55 5.21 -16.40
C ALA A 93 3.22 5.60 -17.74
N ALA A 94 2.90 6.77 -18.27
CA ALA A 94 3.49 7.33 -19.50
C ALA A 94 4.54 8.42 -19.23
N ALA A 95 4.93 8.65 -17.97
CA ALA A 95 5.95 9.61 -17.60
C ALA A 95 7.34 9.20 -18.11
N GLU A 96 8.21 10.18 -18.33
CA GLU A 96 9.60 9.92 -18.72
C GLU A 96 10.38 9.20 -17.60
N ASP A 97 10.11 9.54 -16.34
CA ASP A 97 10.63 8.82 -15.18
C ASP A 97 9.63 7.73 -14.74
N PRO A 98 9.95 6.42 -14.95
CA PRO A 98 9.07 5.34 -14.54
C PRO A 98 8.92 5.20 -13.02
N LEU A 99 9.71 5.92 -12.22
CA LEU A 99 9.63 5.92 -10.77
C LEU A 99 8.89 7.14 -10.19
N GLU A 100 8.38 8.05 -11.02
CA GLU A 100 7.79 9.31 -10.58
C GLU A 100 6.70 9.10 -9.50
N GLY A 101 5.70 8.26 -9.78
CA GLY A 101 4.63 7.95 -8.83
C GLY A 101 5.14 7.28 -7.55
N LEU A 102 6.10 6.35 -7.66
CA LEU A 102 6.70 5.67 -6.50
C LEU A 102 7.52 6.63 -5.63
N ASN A 103 8.24 7.57 -6.25
CA ASN A 103 8.97 8.62 -5.56
C ASN A 103 8.03 9.58 -4.85
N CYS A 104 6.89 9.93 -5.47
CA CYS A 104 5.84 10.69 -4.81
C CYS A 104 5.28 9.96 -3.58
N LEU A 105 4.94 8.67 -3.70
CA LEU A 105 4.46 7.86 -2.57
C LEU A 105 5.47 7.83 -1.42
N ARG A 106 6.76 7.65 -1.73
CA ARG A 106 7.84 7.72 -0.75
C ARG A 106 7.92 9.09 -0.08
N ALA A 107 7.73 10.17 -0.84
CA ALA A 107 7.75 11.54 -0.33
C ALA A 107 6.59 11.82 0.63
N LEU A 108 5.41 11.21 0.45
CA LEU A 108 4.31 11.35 1.41
C LEU A 108 4.69 10.86 2.82
N GLY A 109 5.50 9.80 2.91
CA GLY A 109 5.96 9.26 4.19
C GLY A 109 7.15 9.98 4.80
N ARG A 110 7.95 10.71 3.99
CA ARG A 110 9.29 11.19 4.41
C ARG A 110 9.57 12.67 4.18
N GLY A 111 8.87 13.32 3.26
CA GLY A 111 9.12 14.70 2.86
C GLY A 111 8.36 15.71 3.71
N ASP A 112 8.52 17.00 3.42
CA ASP A 112 7.90 18.08 4.21
C ASP A 112 6.88 18.91 3.42
N GLY A 113 6.31 18.33 2.37
CA GLY A 113 5.17 18.91 1.66
C GLY A 113 3.90 18.95 2.53
N ALA A 114 2.90 19.73 2.10
CA ALA A 114 1.61 19.80 2.80
C ALA A 114 0.93 18.42 2.89
N ASP A 115 0.88 17.68 1.77
CA ASP A 115 0.31 16.33 1.74
C ASP A 115 1.12 15.33 2.57
N ALA A 116 2.44 15.43 2.55
CA ALA A 116 3.30 14.57 3.38
C ALA A 116 3.05 14.80 4.88
N ARG A 117 2.91 16.07 5.32
CA ARG A 117 2.54 16.39 6.70
C ARG A 117 1.15 15.86 7.04
N ARG A 118 0.19 15.98 6.13
CA ARG A 118 -1.18 15.48 6.29
C ARG A 118 -1.21 13.96 6.49
N VAL A 119 -0.51 13.20 5.65
CA VAL A 119 -0.38 11.74 5.78
C VAL A 119 0.30 11.35 7.09
N ARG A 120 1.43 11.98 7.45
CA ARG A 120 2.11 11.68 8.72
C ARG A 120 1.28 12.01 9.95
N ALA A 121 0.49 13.08 9.91
CA ALA A 121 -0.44 13.40 10.98
C ALA A 121 -1.49 12.28 11.16
N GLY A 122 -2.08 11.79 10.06
CA GLY A 122 -3.01 10.67 10.12
C GLY A 122 -2.38 9.37 10.64
N ILE A 123 -1.13 9.08 10.28
CA ILE A 123 -0.38 7.94 10.84
C ILE A 123 -0.22 8.11 12.36
N ALA A 124 0.14 9.31 12.83
CA ALA A 124 0.28 9.60 14.25
C ALA A 124 -1.04 9.48 15.02
N GLU A 125 -2.15 9.89 14.42
CA GLU A 125 -3.51 9.74 14.98
C GLU A 125 -3.90 8.26 15.12
N ALA A 126 -3.49 7.41 14.18
CA ALA A 126 -3.79 5.98 14.16
C ALA A 126 -2.84 5.13 15.03
N ALA A 127 -1.78 5.72 15.59
CA ALA A 127 -0.79 4.98 16.36
C ALA A 127 -1.41 4.31 17.60
N ALA A 128 -1.21 2.99 17.72
CA ALA A 128 -1.68 2.23 18.87
C ALA A 128 -0.99 2.71 20.16
N LYS A 129 -1.77 2.80 21.24
CA LYS A 129 -1.24 3.10 22.58
C LYS A 129 -0.72 1.83 23.24
N ALA A 130 0.29 1.99 24.10
CA ALA A 130 0.79 0.89 24.91
C ALA A 130 -0.36 0.28 25.75
N PRO A 131 -0.45 -1.06 25.83
CA PRO A 131 -1.45 -1.71 26.67
C PRO A 131 -1.20 -1.42 28.16
N ARG A 132 -2.24 -1.65 28.98
CA ARG A 132 -2.14 -1.50 30.43
C ARG A 132 -1.02 -2.36 31.01
N ARG A 133 -0.26 -1.82 31.97
CA ARG A 133 0.81 -2.57 32.64
C ARG A 133 0.27 -3.89 33.21
N GLY A 134 1.03 -4.97 33.02
CA GLY A 134 0.65 -6.30 33.48
C GLY A 134 -0.37 -7.04 32.59
N LEU A 135 -0.81 -6.47 31.46
CA LEU A 135 -1.56 -7.25 30.46
C LEU A 135 -0.62 -8.25 29.77
N PRO A 136 -0.94 -9.56 29.75
CA PRO A 136 -0.19 -10.52 28.95
C PRO A 136 -0.39 -10.23 27.45
N ILE A 137 0.71 -10.17 26.70
CA ILE A 137 0.72 -9.94 25.26
C ILE A 137 1.45 -11.10 24.61
N VAL A 138 0.89 -11.65 23.54
CA VAL A 138 1.56 -12.60 22.66
C VAL A 138 1.71 -11.94 21.31
N VAL A 139 2.93 -11.92 20.77
CA VAL A 139 3.24 -11.40 19.44
C VAL A 139 3.60 -12.57 18.54
N ILE A 140 2.94 -12.66 17.39
CA ILE A 140 3.16 -13.71 16.39
C ILE A 140 3.48 -13.00 15.07
N HIS A 141 4.60 -13.36 14.45
CA HIS A 141 5.05 -12.78 13.18
C HIS A 141 5.69 -13.84 12.29
N GLY A 142 5.55 -13.72 10.98
CA GLY A 142 6.20 -14.62 10.03
C GLY A 142 7.70 -14.34 9.94
N LEU A 143 8.53 -15.37 10.13
CA LEU A 143 10.00 -15.24 10.02
C LEU A 143 10.45 -14.73 8.65
N ASP A 144 9.70 -15.13 7.61
CA ASP A 144 9.97 -14.82 6.21
C ASP A 144 8.97 -13.81 5.63
N ASP A 145 8.33 -12.99 6.46
CA ASP A 145 7.38 -11.98 5.99
C ASP A 145 8.07 -10.99 5.03
N GLY A 146 7.71 -11.09 3.75
CA GLY A 146 8.25 -10.28 2.66
C GLY A 146 7.55 -8.94 2.45
N LEU A 147 6.60 -8.58 3.32
CA LEU A 147 5.88 -7.31 3.31
C LEU A 147 6.27 -6.45 4.51
N VAL A 148 6.19 -7.00 5.73
CA VAL A 148 6.60 -6.34 6.97
C VAL A 148 7.70 -7.17 7.62
N PRO A 149 8.98 -6.71 7.56
CA PRO A 149 10.08 -7.48 8.10
C PRO A 149 9.93 -7.70 9.60
N ILE A 150 10.23 -8.92 10.09
CA ILE A 150 10.15 -9.26 11.52
C ILE A 150 11.04 -8.40 12.42
N SER A 151 12.07 -7.76 11.85
CA SER A 151 12.92 -6.80 12.56
C SER A 151 12.19 -5.51 12.96
N MET A 152 10.95 -5.30 12.49
CA MET A 152 10.09 -4.16 12.80
C MET A 152 8.98 -4.47 13.82
N THR A 153 8.94 -5.70 14.35
CA THR A 153 7.92 -6.19 15.28
C THR A 153 8.39 -6.06 16.73
#